data_AF-A0A3E3JY65-F1
#
_entry.id   AF-A0A3E3JY65-F1
#
_cell.length_a   1.000
_cell.length_b   1.000
_cell.length_c   1.000
_cell.angle_alpha   90.00
_cell.angle_beta   90.00
_cell.angle_gamma   90.00
#
_symmetry.space_group_name_H-M   'P 1'
#
loop_
_entity.id
_entity.type
_entity.pdbx_description
1 polymer ?
#
loop_
_entity_poly.entity_id
_entity_poly.type
_entity_poly.pdbx_seq_one_letter_code
_entity_poly.pdbx_strand_id
1 'polypeptide(L)'
;MRKHLEEVTEIAWEHDAEESYRIVKEKWEIGSSRSFRDFLNKEHITTYQRTAAETMTLEDKERFSREWNKAIEMIKEWRRKK
;
A
#
# COMPACT_ATOMS: atom_id res chain seq x y z
N MET A 1 -14.88 -23.56 1.77
CA MET A 1 -13.54 -23.32 1.16
C MET A 1 -13.56 -22.23 0.09
N ARG A 2 -14.40 -22.29 -0.97
CA ARG A 2 -14.41 -21.24 -2.03
C ARG A 2 -14.73 -19.81 -1.54
N LYS A 3 -15.68 -19.63 -0.61
CA LYS A 3 -16.01 -18.29 -0.05
C LYS A 3 -14.82 -17.57 0.60
N HIS A 4 -13.96 -18.30 1.31
CA HIS A 4 -12.80 -17.69 1.95
C HIS A 4 -11.73 -17.28 0.93
N LEU A 5 -11.64 -17.96 -0.22
CA LEU A 5 -10.70 -17.58 -1.29
C LEU A 5 -11.12 -16.27 -1.95
N GLU A 6 -12.42 -16.09 -2.23
CA GLU A 6 -12.96 -14.85 -2.79
C GLU A 6 -12.71 -13.66 -1.85
N GLU A 7 -13.07 -13.79 -0.57
CA GLU A 7 -12.85 -12.71 0.41
C GLU A 7 -11.35 -12.41 0.66
N VAL A 8 -10.49 -13.43 0.67
CA VAL A 8 -9.03 -13.21 0.79
C VAL A 8 -8.48 -12.49 -0.45
N THR A 9 -9.03 -12.78 -1.64
CA THR A 9 -8.64 -12.11 -2.89
C THR A 9 -9.07 -10.64 -2.87
N GLU A 10 -10.29 -10.33 -2.45
CA GLU A 10 -10.77 -8.95 -2.29
C GLU A 10 -9.89 -8.16 -1.31
N ILE A 11 -9.59 -8.75 -0.14
CA ILE A 11 -8.71 -8.11 0.86
C ILE A 11 -7.30 -7.92 0.30
N ALA A 12 -6.78 -8.86 -0.49
CA ALA A 12 -5.48 -8.72 -1.13
C ALA A 12 -5.44 -7.63 -2.21
N TRP A 13 -6.57 -7.38 -2.90
CA TRP A 13 -6.66 -6.30 -3.90
C TRP A 13 -6.79 -4.91 -3.29
N GLU A 14 -7.32 -4.80 -2.08
CA GLU A 14 -7.53 -3.50 -1.42
C GLU A 14 -6.34 -3.03 -0.58
N HIS A 15 -5.45 -3.96 -0.22
CA HIS A 15 -4.41 -3.78 0.78
C HIS A 15 -3.07 -4.42 0.34
N ASP A 16 -1.97 -3.97 0.94
CA ASP A 16 -0.68 -4.64 0.79
C ASP A 16 -0.66 -5.97 1.57
N ALA A 17 0.32 -6.83 1.25
CA ALA A 17 0.42 -8.19 1.81
C ALA A 17 0.46 -8.26 3.34
N GLU A 18 0.94 -7.23 4.04
CA GLU A 18 1.05 -7.21 5.50
C GLU A 18 -0.27 -6.78 6.14
N GLU A 19 -0.92 -5.77 5.58
CA GLU A 19 -2.25 -5.35 5.98
C GLU A 19 -3.31 -6.42 5.67
N SER A 20 -3.27 -7.03 4.49
CA SER A 20 -4.13 -8.17 4.15
C SER A 20 -3.94 -9.33 5.14
N TYR A 21 -2.69 -9.63 5.53
CA TYR A 21 -2.42 -10.68 6.52
C TYR A 21 -3.06 -10.37 7.87
N ARG A 22 -2.96 -9.12 8.36
CA ARG A 22 -3.57 -8.71 9.63
C ARG A 22 -5.09 -8.91 9.63
N ILE A 23 -5.75 -8.45 8.58
CA ILE A 23 -7.21 -8.56 8.42
C ILE A 23 -7.65 -10.04 8.36
N VAL A 24 -6.97 -10.85 7.55
CA VAL A 24 -7.31 -12.28 7.38
C VAL A 24 -7.05 -13.07 8.66
N LYS A 25 -5.98 -12.75 9.41
CA LYS A 25 -5.66 -13.39 10.69
C LYS A 25 -6.71 -13.09 11.77
N GLU A 26 -7.17 -11.85 11.84
CA GLU A 26 -8.20 -11.45 12.79
C GLU A 26 -9.54 -12.15 12.50
N LYS A 27 -9.88 -12.36 11.23
CA LYS A 27 -11.14 -13.00 10.83
C LYS A 27 -11.15 -14.52 10.99
N TRP A 28 -10.04 -15.21 10.67
CA TRP A 28 -10.04 -16.67 10.51
C TRP A 28 -8.91 -17.43 11.21
N GLU A 29 -8.17 -16.77 12.11
CA GLU A 29 -7.08 -17.38 12.90
C GLU A 29 -6.15 -18.25 12.03
N ILE A 30 -5.61 -17.64 10.97
CA ILE A 30 -4.73 -18.31 10.02
C ILE A 30 -3.30 -18.44 10.55
N GLY A 31 -2.51 -19.26 9.84
CA GLY A 31 -1.10 -19.50 10.16
C GLY A 31 -0.19 -18.26 10.04
N SER A 32 1.11 -18.51 9.89
CA SER A 32 2.11 -17.44 9.80
C SER A 32 1.90 -16.52 8.58
N SER A 33 2.41 -15.29 8.67
CA SER A 33 2.46 -14.35 7.54
C SER A 33 3.17 -14.95 6.32
N ARG A 34 4.20 -15.78 6.56
CA ARG A 34 4.93 -16.46 5.49
C ARG A 34 4.06 -17.46 4.73
N SER A 35 3.35 -18.33 5.46
CA SER A 35 2.41 -19.27 4.85
C SER A 35 1.27 -18.58 4.10
N PHE A 36 0.84 -17.39 4.56
CA PHE A 36 -0.15 -16.57 3.86
C PHE A 36 0.40 -15.99 2.55
N ARG A 37 1.62 -15.43 2.56
CA ARG A 37 2.28 -14.95 1.33
C ARG A 37 2.54 -16.08 0.33
N ASP A 38 2.95 -17.26 0.81
CA ASP A 38 3.14 -18.44 -0.03
C ASP A 38 1.82 -18.90 -0.68
N PHE A 39 0.70 -18.79 0.05
CA PHE A 39 -0.63 -19.04 -0.48
C PHE A 39 -1.03 -18.04 -1.56
N LEU A 40 -0.89 -16.73 -1.29
CA LEU A 40 -1.20 -15.68 -2.27
C LEU A 40 -0.40 -15.89 -3.57
N ASN A 41 0.89 -16.22 -3.45
CA ASN A 41 1.75 -16.51 -4.60
C ASN A 41 1.29 -17.74 -5.39
N LYS A 42 0.90 -18.83 -4.71
CA LYS A 42 0.39 -20.06 -5.35
C LYS A 42 -0.92 -19.83 -6.10
N GLU A 43 -1.79 -19.00 -5.54
CA GLU A 43 -3.08 -18.65 -6.16
C GLU A 43 -2.95 -17.50 -7.17
N HIS A 44 -1.73 -17.03 -7.46
CA HIS A 44 -1.44 -15.89 -8.35
C HIS A 44 -2.19 -14.61 -7.94
N ILE A 45 -2.46 -14.43 -6.64
CA ILE A 45 -3.11 -13.25 -6.09
C ILE A 45 -2.05 -12.18 -5.83
N THR A 46 -2.10 -11.12 -6.62
CA THR A 46 -1.24 -9.95 -6.44
C THR A 46 -1.83 -9.03 -5.38
N THR A 47 -1.01 -8.60 -4.41
CA THR A 47 -1.43 -7.59 -3.44
C THR A 47 -1.22 -6.19 -3.99
N TYR A 48 -2.21 -5.32 -3.87
CA TYR A 48 -2.09 -3.94 -4.35
C TYR A 48 -1.34 -3.09 -3.32
N GLN A 49 -0.18 -2.55 -3.69
CA GLN A 49 0.37 -1.42 -2.93
C GLN A 49 -0.38 -0.17 -3.36
N ARG A 50 -1.27 0.32 -2.50
CA ARG A 50 -1.83 1.66 -2.68
C ARG A 50 -0.67 2.64 -2.86
N THR A 51 -0.69 3.38 -3.95
CA THR A 51 0.30 4.43 -4.19
C THR A 51 0.23 5.44 -3.05
N ALA A 52 1.32 6.16 -2.76
CA ALA A 52 1.30 7.21 -1.73
C ALA A 52 0.12 8.19 -1.95
N ALA A 53 -0.26 8.44 -3.20
CA ALA A 53 -1.42 9.27 -3.55
C ALA A 53 -2.77 8.69 -3.09
N GLU A 54 -2.91 7.38 -2.96
CA GLU A 54 -4.13 6.69 -2.52
C GLU A 54 -4.16 6.50 -1.00
N THR A 55 -3.00 6.51 -0.32
CA THR A 55 -2.91 6.38 1.14
C THR A 55 -2.81 7.73 1.87
N MET A 56 -2.38 8.79 1.19
CA MET A 56 -2.24 10.11 1.79
C MET A 56 -3.60 10.76 2.02
N THR A 57 -3.78 11.31 3.23
CA THR A 57 -4.93 12.18 3.54
C THR A 57 -4.87 13.45 2.71
N LEU A 58 -5.98 14.21 2.66
CA LEU A 58 -5.98 15.52 2.00
C LEU A 58 -4.93 16.46 2.62
N GLU A 59 -4.78 16.45 3.94
CA GLU A 59 -3.76 17.24 4.65
C GLU A 59 -2.33 16.82 4.27
N ASP A 60 -2.07 15.51 4.16
CA ASP A 60 -0.76 15.01 3.73
C ASP A 60 -0.45 15.43 2.30
N LYS A 61 -1.44 15.41 1.40
CA LYS A 61 -1.30 15.84 0.00
C LYS A 61 -0.98 17.33 -0.09
N GLU A 62 -1.66 18.15 0.70
CA GLU A 62 -1.40 19.59 0.76
C GLU A 62 0.00 19.87 1.33
N ARG A 63 0.38 19.18 2.40
CA ARG A 63 1.70 19.32 3.01
C ARG A 63 2.81 18.92 2.04
N PHE A 64 2.68 17.76 1.39
CA PHE A 64 3.63 17.29 0.39
C PHE A 64 3.74 18.26 -0.77
N SER A 65 2.61 18.77 -1.28
CA SER A 65 2.62 19.76 -2.38
C SER A 65 3.35 21.05 -1.99
N ARG A 66 3.17 21.53 -0.75
CA ARG A 66 3.89 22.71 -0.24
C ARG A 66 5.39 22.46 -0.13
N GLU A 67 5.79 21.35 0.47
CA GLU A 67 7.20 20.97 0.63
C GLU A 67 7.88 20.75 -0.72
N TRP A 68 7.19 20.09 -1.65
CA TRP A 68 7.64 19.88 -3.03
C TRP A 68 7.84 21.19 -3.78
N ASN A 69 6.87 22.10 -3.74
CA ASN A 69 6.99 23.41 -4.39
C ASN A 69 8.16 24.21 -3.83
N LYS A 70 8.38 24.16 -2.50
CA LYS A 70 9.53 24.82 -1.86
C LYS A 70 10.85 24.22 -2.34
N ALA A 71 10.95 22.90 -2.45
CA ALA A 71 12.14 22.22 -2.98
C ALA A 71 12.41 22.60 -4.44
N ILE A 72 11.38 22.65 -5.28
CA ILE A 72 11.50 23.08 -6.69
C ILE A 72 11.99 24.53 -6.80
N GLU A 73 11.47 25.45 -5.98
CA GLU A 73 11.94 26.83 -5.98
C GLU A 73 13.40 26.94 -5.52
N MET A 74 13.82 26.19 -4.50
CA MET A 74 15.22 26.13 -4.09
C MET A 74 16.13 25.61 -5.22
N ILE A 75 15.70 24.60 -5.97
CA ILE A 75 16.44 24.06 -7.12
C ILE A 75 16.55 25.11 -8.24
N LYS A 76 15.46 25.84 -8.54
CA LYS A 76 15.46 26.92 -9.53
C LYS A 76 16.39 28.06 -9.11
N GLU A 77 16.36 28.46 -7.84
CA GLU A 77 17.23 29.51 -7.31
C GLU A 77 18.70 29.10 -7.37
N TRP A 78 19.01 27.85 -7.02
CA TRP A 78 20.36 27.30 -7.16
C TRP A 78 20.82 27.30 -8.63
N ARG A 79 19.95 26.89 -9.56
CA ARG A 79 20.24 26.96 -11.01
C ARG A 79 20.47 28.39 -11.52
N ARG A 80 19.81 29.40 -10.95
CA ARG A 80 20.02 30.81 -11.33
C ARG A 80 21.34 31.40 -10.80
N LYS A 81 21.89 30.82 -9.74
CA LYS A 81 23.17 31.26 -9.12
C LYS A 81 24.40 30.59 -9.76
N LYS A 82 24.20 29.69 -10.73
CA LYS A 82 25.25 28.97 -11.45
C LYS A 82 25.39 29.53 -12.87
#